data_AF-A0A0A5GIH3-F1
#
_entry.id   AF-A0A0A5GIH3-F1
#
_cell.length_a   1.000
_cell.length_b   1.000
_cell.length_c   1.000
_cell.angle_alpha   90.00
_cell.angle_beta   90.00
_cell.angle_gamma   90.00
#
_symmetry.space_group_name_H-M   'P 1'
#
loop_
_entity.id
_entity.type
_entity.pdbx_description
1 polymer ?
#
loop_
_entity_poly.entity_id
_entity_poly.type
_entity_poly.pdbx_seq_one_letter_code
_entity_poly.pdbx_strand_id
1 'polypeptide(L)'
;MEECHSIFKEKNYMDMKVTSKSILFQHNDTGDSIYLLPNKEITIVLNPTLVEGNAYLLSQSTGHLHNTSFREFPKRINKGDDNIHYGYSFKFQTTEELAGFLELVG
;
A
#
# COMPACT_ATOMS: atom_id res chain seq x y z
N MET A 1 4.09 10.62 -10.81
CA MET A 1 4.84 9.77 -9.86
C MET A 1 5.57 10.63 -8.84
N GLU A 2 6.21 11.73 -9.27
CA GLU A 2 6.83 12.71 -8.36
C GLU A 2 5.83 13.33 -7.37
N GLU A 3 4.61 13.66 -7.80
CA GLU A 3 3.58 14.23 -6.91
C GLU A 3 3.16 13.28 -5.78
N CYS A 4 2.95 11.99 -6.07
CA CYS A 4 2.66 11.00 -5.03
C CYS A 4 3.81 10.92 -4.03
N HIS A 5 5.06 10.94 -4.51
CA HIS A 5 6.24 10.88 -3.65
C HIS A 5 6.30 12.07 -2.68
N SER A 6 5.98 13.28 -3.16
CA SER A 6 5.87 14.47 -2.31
C SER A 6 4.81 14.31 -1.23
N ILE A 7 3.61 13.81 -1.58
CA ILE A 7 2.52 13.59 -0.61
C ILE A 7 2.93 12.60 0.48
N PHE A 8 3.58 11.50 0.10
CA PHE A 8 4.08 10.53 1.07
C PHE A 8 5.08 11.20 2.05
N LYS A 9 6.00 12.02 1.55
CA LYS A 9 6.94 12.76 2.41
C LYS A 9 6.23 13.76 3.32
N GLU A 10 5.24 14.49 2.82
CA GLU A 10 4.43 15.42 3.61
C GLU A 10 3.65 14.72 4.72
N LYS A 11 3.23 13.47 4.50
CA LYS A 11 2.56 12.61 5.48
C LYS A 11 3.53 11.76 6.31
N ASN A 12 4.79 12.18 6.48
CA ASN A 12 5.80 11.49 7.28
C ASN A 12 6.13 10.05 6.85
N TYR A 13 5.92 9.70 5.59
CA TYR A 13 6.40 8.45 5.03
C TYR A 13 7.79 8.61 4.41
N MET A 14 8.65 7.64 4.67
CA MET A 14 9.98 7.52 4.07
C MET A 14 9.99 6.42 3.01
N ASP A 15 10.53 6.68 1.82
CA ASP A 15 10.75 5.65 0.82
C ASP A 15 11.89 4.71 1.26
N MET A 16 11.53 3.49 1.65
CA MET A 16 12.47 2.47 2.05
C MET A 16 13.10 1.77 0.85
N LYS A 17 12.30 1.57 -0.21
CA LYS A 17 12.74 0.81 -1.38
C LYS A 17 11.99 1.19 -2.63
N VAL A 18 12.72 1.69 -3.62
CA VAL A 18 12.20 1.97 -4.95
C VAL A 18 12.53 0.80 -5.88
N THR A 19 11.53 0.23 -6.53
CA THR A 19 11.72 -0.79 -7.58
C THR A 19 10.89 -0.45 -8.81
N SER A 20 11.24 -1.00 -9.97
CA SER A 20 10.45 -0.80 -11.20
C SER A 20 9.00 -1.32 -11.10
N LYS A 21 8.67 -2.13 -10.09
CA LYS A 21 7.33 -2.71 -9.90
C LYS A 21 6.52 -2.02 -8.80
N SER A 22 7.19 -1.40 -7.83
CA SER A 22 6.56 -0.83 -6.65
C SER A 22 7.56 0.00 -5.85
N ILE A 23 7.07 1.03 -5.17
CA ILE A 23 7.81 1.83 -4.21
C ILE A 23 7.28 1.51 -2.81
N LEU A 24 8.15 1.08 -1.91
CA LEU A 24 7.83 0.85 -0.51
C LEU A 24 8.05 2.14 0.28
N PHE A 25 7.00 2.57 0.95
CA PHE A 25 6.97 3.66 1.90
C PHE A 25 6.74 3.10 3.30
N GLN A 26 7.42 3.65 4.30
CA GLN A 26 7.18 3.33 5.70
C GLN A 26 6.83 4.60 6.46
N HIS A 27 5.76 4.56 7.25
CA HIS A 27 5.39 5.66 8.13
C HIS A 27 6.38 5.74 9.28
N ASN A 28 6.95 6.92 9.55
CA ASN A 28 7.97 7.08 10.58
C ASN A 28 7.42 6.89 12.01
N ASP A 29 6.15 7.21 12.25
CA ASP A 29 5.58 7.18 13.60
C ASP A 29 5.05 5.79 13.98
N THR A 30 4.25 5.19 13.09
CA THR A 30 3.59 3.89 13.34
C THR A 30 4.40 2.70 12.85
N GLY A 31 5.39 2.91 11.96
CA GLY A 31 6.13 1.84 11.30
C GLY A 31 5.37 1.13 10.18
N ASP A 32 4.17 1.59 9.84
CA ASP A 32 3.33 0.99 8.81
C ASP A 32 3.95 1.07 7.42
N SER A 33 3.93 -0.07 6.72
CA SER A 33 4.45 -0.20 5.36
C SER A 33 3.35 -0.10 4.32
N ILE A 34 3.57 0.73 3.30
CA ILE A 34 2.66 0.96 2.16
C ILE A 34 3.44 0.78 0.86
N TYR A 35 2.89 0.04 -0.10
CA TYR A 35 3.47 -0.04 -1.45
C TYR A 35 2.70 0.82 -2.44
N LEU A 36 3.37 1.74 -3.12
CA LEU A 36 2.83 2.45 -4.28
C LEU A 36 3.19 1.69 -5.56
N LEU A 37 2.20 1.38 -6.40
CA LEU A 37 2.40 0.75 -7.69
C LEU A 37 2.47 1.80 -8.81
N PRO A 38 3.46 1.70 -9.73
CA PRO A 38 3.61 2.61 -10.86
C PRO A 38 2.66 2.22 -12.01
N ASN A 39 1.35 2.27 -11.76
CA ASN A 39 0.31 2.03 -12.77
C ASN A 39 -0.23 3.35 -13.36
N LYS A 40 -1.09 3.27 -14.38
CA LYS A 40 -1.79 4.44 -14.95
C LYS A 40 -2.64 5.17 -13.90
N GLU A 41 -3.19 4.43 -12.94
CA GLU A 41 -3.94 4.93 -11.79
C GLU A 41 -3.07 4.83 -10.54
N ILE A 42 -3.26 5.77 -9.60
CA ILE A 42 -2.53 5.78 -8.34
C ILE A 42 -3.04 4.60 -7.52
N THR A 43 -2.25 3.52 -7.47
CA THR A 43 -2.62 2.32 -6.73
C THR A 43 -1.66 2.13 -5.56
N ILE A 44 -2.18 2.13 -4.35
CA ILE A 44 -1.41 1.76 -3.16
C ILE A 44 -1.84 0.40 -2.65
N VAL A 45 -0.95 -0.25 -1.91
CA VAL A 45 -1.22 -1.53 -1.26
C VAL A 45 -0.85 -1.42 0.21
N LEU A 46 -1.83 -1.68 1.07
CA LEU A 46 -1.68 -1.70 2.52
C LEU A 46 -1.46 -3.11 3.05
N ASN A 47 -0.88 -3.17 4.24
CA ASN A 47 -0.70 -4.41 4.98
C ASN A 47 -2.08 -5.03 5.31
N PRO A 48 -2.33 -6.29 4.95
CA PRO A 48 -3.60 -6.95 5.21
C PRO A 48 -3.92 -7.04 6.71
N THR A 49 -2.94 -7.13 7.59
CA THR A 49 -3.17 -7.11 9.04
C THR A 49 -3.87 -5.83 9.50
N LEU A 50 -3.54 -4.69 8.90
CA LEU A 50 -4.16 -3.39 9.18
C LEU A 50 -5.59 -3.34 8.62
N VAL A 51 -5.76 -3.80 7.38
CA VAL A 51 -7.03 -3.70 6.65
C VAL A 51 -8.07 -4.68 7.18
N GLU A 52 -7.68 -5.92 7.48
CA GLU A 52 -8.58 -6.92 8.07
C GLU A 52 -9.03 -6.54 9.49
N GLY A 53 -8.22 -5.76 10.21
CA GLY A 53 -8.58 -5.18 11.51
C GLY A 53 -9.49 -3.95 11.44
N ASN A 54 -9.69 -3.36 10.26
CA ASN A 54 -10.45 -2.12 10.08
C ASN A 54 -11.52 -2.26 8.98
N ALA A 55 -12.78 -2.39 9.40
CA ALA A 55 -13.92 -2.58 8.51
C ALA A 55 -14.09 -1.46 7.46
N TYR A 56 -13.70 -0.23 7.79
CA TYR A 56 -13.73 0.89 6.86
C TYR A 56 -12.69 0.69 5.73
N LEU A 57 -11.45 0.36 6.08
CA LEU A 57 -10.40 0.06 5.10
C LEU A 57 -10.77 -1.15 4.24
N LEU A 58 -11.34 -2.19 4.85
CA LEU A 58 -11.77 -3.37 4.12
C LEU A 58 -12.84 -3.02 3.07
N SER A 59 -13.82 -2.18 3.42
CA SER A 59 -14.87 -1.74 2.51
C SER A 59 -14.38 -0.81 1.40
N GLN A 60 -13.32 -0.03 1.64
CA GLN A 60 -12.71 0.86 0.64
C GLN A 60 -11.71 0.13 -0.27
N SER A 61 -11.27 -1.05 0.14
CA SER A 61 -10.31 -1.83 -0.65
C SER A 61 -10.92 -2.29 -1.96
N THR A 62 -10.15 -2.20 -3.04
CA THR A 62 -10.52 -2.71 -4.36
C THR A 62 -10.28 -4.22 -4.49
N GLY A 63 -9.86 -4.86 -3.39
CA GLY A 63 -9.49 -6.28 -3.32
C GLY A 63 -8.01 -6.49 -2.99
N HIS A 64 -7.64 -7.75 -2.82
CA HIS A 64 -6.28 -8.16 -2.49
C HIS A 64 -5.43 -8.48 -3.73
N LEU A 65 -4.17 -8.04 -3.69
CA LEU A 65 -3.14 -8.32 -4.68
C LEU A 65 -2.08 -9.23 -4.09
N HIS A 66 -1.68 -10.24 -4.85
CA HIS A 66 -0.53 -11.09 -4.52
C HIS A 66 0.68 -10.61 -5.32
N ASN A 67 1.78 -10.31 -4.65
CA ASN A 67 3.00 -9.86 -5.32
C ASN A 67 4.25 -10.25 -4.51
N THR A 68 5.23 -10.83 -5.19
CA THR A 68 6.51 -11.22 -4.56
C THR A 68 7.35 -10.03 -4.12
N SER A 69 7.04 -8.81 -4.58
CA SER A 69 7.64 -7.57 -4.10
C SER A 69 7.12 -7.13 -2.72
N PHE A 70 5.99 -7.64 -2.24
CA PHE A 70 5.38 -7.26 -0.95
C PHE A 70 6.05 -7.97 0.24
N ARG A 71 7.38 -7.95 0.28
CA ARG A 71 8.16 -8.72 1.25
C ARG A 71 7.87 -8.39 2.72
N GLU A 72 7.38 -7.17 3.00
CA GLU A 72 7.01 -6.72 4.34
C GLU A 72 5.60 -7.20 4.77
N PHE A 73 4.81 -7.77 3.85
CA PHE A 73 3.45 -8.20 4.13
C PHE A 73 3.39 -9.69 4.46
N PRO A 74 2.36 -10.16 5.20
CA PRO A 74 2.20 -11.57 5.46
C PRO A 74 1.95 -12.33 4.16
N LYS A 75 2.25 -13.63 4.22
CA LYS A 75 2.02 -14.54 3.11
C LYS A 75 0.73 -15.31 3.33
N ARG A 76 0.01 -15.57 2.24
CA ARG A 76 -1.19 -16.42 2.24
C ARG A 76 -1.13 -17.40 1.09
N ILE A 77 -1.79 -18.52 1.28
CA ILE A 77 -2.03 -19.53 0.26
C ILE A 77 -2.97 -18.92 -0.79
N ASN A 78 -2.49 -18.73 -2.02
CA ASN A 78 -3.28 -18.15 -3.11
C ASN A 78 -4.00 -19.24 -3.92
N LYS A 79 -3.23 -20.14 -4.57
CA LYS A 79 -3.76 -21.24 -5.42
C LYS A 79 -2.87 -22.50 -5.50
N GLY A 80 -1.80 -22.61 -4.71
CA GLY A 80 -0.88 -23.75 -4.66
C GLY A 80 -0.31 -23.93 -3.24
N ASP A 81 0.73 -24.77 -3.06
CA ASP A 81 1.33 -25.03 -1.73
C ASP A 81 2.16 -23.84 -1.20
N ASP A 82 2.66 -22.99 -2.10
CA ASP A 82 3.54 -21.88 -1.73
C ASP A 82 2.79 -20.64 -1.24
N ASN A 83 3.28 -20.13 -0.12
CA ASN A 83 2.82 -18.92 0.52
C ASN A 83 3.34 -17.68 -0.24
N ILE A 84 2.43 -16.89 -0.82
CA ILE A 84 2.79 -15.67 -1.56
C ILE A 84 2.37 -14.45 -0.73
N HIS A 85 3.24 -13.44 -0.70
CA HIS A 85 2.93 -12.17 -0.05
C HIS A 85 1.71 -11.52 -0.69
N TYR A 86 0.81 -10.99 0.13
CA TYR A 86 -0.41 -10.34 -0.33
C TYR A 86 -0.70 -9.06 0.45
N GLY A 87 -1.43 -8.15 -0.16
CA GLY A 87 -1.94 -6.96 0.51
C GLY A 87 -3.18 -6.40 -0.16
N TYR A 88 -3.82 -5.44 0.49
CA TYR A 88 -5.07 -4.85 0.01
C TYR A 88 -4.79 -3.61 -0.81
N SER A 89 -5.32 -3.60 -2.03
CA SER A 89 -5.13 -2.52 -2.98
C SER A 89 -6.21 -1.46 -2.86
N PHE A 90 -5.80 -0.21 -3.01
CA PHE A 90 -6.64 0.97 -3.05
C PHE A 90 -6.26 1.79 -4.27
N LYS A 91 -7.26 2.19 -5.06
CA LYS A 91 -7.06 2.94 -6.29
C LYS A 91 -7.62 4.34 -6.13
N PHE A 92 -6.84 5.32 -6.56
CA PHE A 92 -7.22 6.73 -6.55
C PHE A 92 -7.06 7.31 -7.95
N GLN A 93 -7.97 8.22 -8.30
CA GLN A 93 -7.92 8.93 -9.57
C GLN A 93 -7.07 10.19 -9.44
N THR A 94 -7.06 10.80 -8.25
CA THR A 94 -6.34 12.03 -7.97
C THR A 94 -5.36 11.88 -6.81
N THR A 95 -4.37 12.76 -6.78
CA THR A 95 -3.40 12.88 -5.69
C THR A 95 -4.05 13.41 -4.41
N GLU A 96 -5.11 14.22 -4.51
CA GLU A 96 -5.90 14.71 -3.37
C GLU A 96 -6.63 13.58 -2.64
N GLU A 97 -7.23 12.63 -3.37
CA GLU A 97 -7.85 11.45 -2.78
C GLU A 97 -6.83 10.58 -2.05
N LEU A 98 -5.63 10.40 -2.64
CA LEU A 98 -4.53 9.71 -1.97
C LEU A 98 -4.13 10.43 -0.68
N ALA A 99 -3.96 11.76 -0.73
CA ALA A 99 -3.54 12.55 0.43
C ALA A 99 -4.55 12.44 1.57
N GLY A 100 -5.85 12.59 1.27
CA GLY A 100 -6.92 12.44 2.26
C GLY A 100 -7.02 11.01 2.80
N PHE A 101 -6.76 10.00 1.97
CA PHE A 101 -6.69 8.62 2.44
C PHE A 101 -5.52 8.40 3.40
N LEU A 102 -4.33 8.93 3.10
CA LEU A 102 -3.17 8.79 3.99
C LEU A 102 -3.39 9.44 5.35
N GLU A 103 -4.21 10.49 5.46
CA GLU A 103 -4.61 11.08 6.77
C GLU A 103 -5.51 10.18 7.61
N LEU A 104 -6.19 9.20 6.99
CA LEU A 104 -7.04 8.26 7.71
C LEU A 104 -6.28 7.02 8.19
N VAL A 105 -5.09 6.78 7.62
CA VAL A 105 -4.32 5.53 7.82
C VAL A 105 -3.00 5.78 8.57
N GLY A 106 -2.41 6.97 8.45
CA GLY A 106 -1.25 7.42 9.25
C GLY A 106 -1.67 8.13 10.53
#